data_AF-A0A842T6N9-F1
#
_entry.id   AF-A0A842T6N9-F1
#
_cell.length_a   1.000
_cell.length_b   1.000
_cell.length_c   1.000
_cell.angle_alpha   90.00
_cell.angle_beta   90.00
_cell.angle_gamma   90.00
#
_symmetry.space_group_name_H-M   'P 1'
#
loop_
_entity.id
_entity.type
_entity.pdbx_description
1 polymer ?
#
loop_
_entity_poly.entity_id
_entity_poly.type
_entity_poly.pdbx_seq_one_letter_code
_entity_poly.pdbx_strand_id
1 'polypeptide(L)'
;MATKTEINKIMYILTLIGGIIAIFEAAIGVSNIKAFNFDYDLISRIVAIVIAVLILLSALKPDDPIPFNWVVLLVFSILLIIFGSFAGGIIVLVAAILGLFSEADVI
;
A
#
# COMPACT_ATOMS: atom_id res chain seq x y z
N MET A 1 0.65 9.09 23.97
CA MET A 1 0.50 7.66 23.71
C MET A 1 -0.79 7.51 22.92
N ALA A 2 -0.70 7.08 21.67
CA ALA A 2 -1.90 6.89 20.85
C ALA A 2 -2.55 5.56 21.25
N THR A 3 -3.86 5.51 21.34
CA THR A 3 -4.56 4.25 21.64
C THR A 3 -4.54 3.31 20.44
N LYS A 4 -4.56 1.99 20.65
CA LYS A 4 -4.62 0.99 19.56
C LYS A 4 -5.72 1.30 18.54
N THR A 5 -6.85 1.86 18.99
CA THR A 5 -7.96 2.30 18.14
C THR A 5 -7.60 3.47 17.23
N GLU A 6 -6.81 4.44 17.70
CA GLU A 6 -6.35 5.58 16.89
C GLU A 6 -5.32 5.13 15.84
N ILE A 7 -4.41 4.22 16.22
CA ILE A 7 -3.43 3.66 15.29
C ILE A 7 -4.13 2.89 14.17
N ASN A 8 -5.11 2.04 14.50
CA ASN A 8 -5.89 1.31 13.49
C ASN A 8 -6.59 2.24 12.50
N LYS A 9 -7.13 3.38 12.96
CA LYS A 9 -7.73 4.39 12.07
C LYS A 9 -6.70 5.03 11.15
N ILE A 10 -5.53 5.38 11.67
CA ILE A 10 -4.43 5.95 10.87
C ILE A 10 -3.96 4.94 9.83
N MET A 11 -3.74 3.68 10.23
CA MET A 11 -3.37 2.59 9.32
C MET A 11 -4.39 2.43 8.19
N TYR A 12 -5.68 2.44 8.51
CA TYR A 12 -6.76 2.35 7.52
C TYR A 12 -6.71 3.51 6.52
N ILE A 13 -6.62 4.76 7.00
CA ILE A 13 -6.56 5.95 6.15
C ILE A 13 -5.33 5.92 5.25
N LEU A 14 -4.15 5.62 5.81
CA LEU A 14 -2.90 5.53 5.05
C LEU A 14 -2.99 4.42 4.00
N THR A 15 -3.57 3.27 4.34
CA THR A 15 -3.72 2.16 3.38
C THR A 15 -4.63 2.55 2.22
N LEU A 16 -5.76 3.21 2.48
CA LEU A 16 -6.64 3.69 1.42
C LEU A 16 -5.95 4.72 0.52
N ILE A 17 -5.31 5.73 1.11
CA ILE A 17 -4.61 6.77 0.36
C ILE A 17 -3.46 6.16 -0.46
N GLY A 18 -2.66 5.31 0.16
CA GLY A 18 -1.53 4.63 -0.48
C GLY A 18 -1.96 3.72 -1.62
N GLY A 19 -3.03 2.94 -1.44
CA GLY A 19 -3.62 2.11 -2.50
C GLY A 19 -4.15 2.92 -3.68
N ILE A 20 -4.86 4.04 -3.42
CA ILE A 20 -5.36 4.92 -4.48
C ILE A 20 -4.19 5.57 -5.24
N ILE A 21 -3.19 6.11 -4.55
CA ILE A 21 -2.00 6.71 -5.17
C ILE A 21 -1.25 5.67 -6.00
N ALA A 22 -1.14 4.43 -5.52
CA ALA A 22 -0.48 3.35 -6.25
C ALA A 22 -1.17 3.03 -7.59
N ILE A 23 -2.51 3.01 -7.61
CA ILE A 23 -3.27 2.85 -8.86
C ILE A 23 -2.95 4.00 -9.83
N PHE A 24 -2.97 5.24 -9.36
CA PHE A 24 -2.68 6.41 -10.22
C PHE A 24 -1.25 6.38 -10.77
N GLU A 25 -0.26 6.11 -9.91
CA GLU A 25 1.16 6.04 -10.29
C GLU A 25 1.39 4.95 -11.35
N ALA A 26 0.82 3.76 -11.14
CA ALA A 26 0.94 2.67 -12.09
C ALA A 26 0.19 2.95 -13.40
N ALA A 27 -1.01 3.54 -13.35
CA ALA A 27 -1.79 3.90 -14.54
C ALA A 27 -1.11 4.97 -15.40
N ILE A 28 -0.52 5.99 -14.79
CA ILE A 28 0.30 6.99 -15.48
C ILE A 28 1.48 6.29 -16.19
N GLY A 29 2.15 5.37 -15.50
CA GLY A 29 3.22 4.55 -16.06
C GLY A 29 2.79 3.71 -17.27
N VAL A 30 1.54 3.25 -17.34
CA VAL A 30 0.99 2.52 -18.51
C VAL A 30 0.79 3.44 -19.71
N SER A 31 0.37 4.69 -19.49
CA SER A 31 0.03 5.63 -20.57
C SER A 31 1.23 6.21 -21.34
N ASN A 32 2.46 5.76 -21.07
CA ASN A 32 3.71 6.34 -21.60
C ASN A 32 3.86 7.85 -21.33
N ILE A 33 3.05 8.43 -20.43
CA ILE A 33 3.22 9.79 -19.95
C ILE A 33 4.43 9.75 -19.03
N LYS A 34 5.54 10.37 -19.45
CA LYS A 34 6.80 10.47 -18.68
C LYS A 34 6.67 11.42 -17.49
N ALA A 35 5.71 11.17 -16.61
CA ALA A 35 5.55 11.91 -15.35
C ALA A 35 6.56 11.43 -14.30
N PHE A 36 7.03 10.19 -14.38
CA PHE A 36 8.00 9.59 -13.48
C PHE A 36 9.10 8.87 -14.28
N ASN A 37 10.37 9.20 -14.06
CA ASN A 37 11.54 8.70 -14.80
C ASN A 37 11.96 7.26 -14.41
N PHE A 38 11.03 6.41 -14.00
CA PHE A 38 11.33 5.03 -13.66
C PHE A 38 10.93 4.09 -14.79
N ASP A 39 11.93 3.42 -15.37
CA ASP A 39 11.80 2.55 -16.54
C ASP A 39 11.32 1.16 -16.10
N TYR A 40 10.00 1.03 -15.92
CA TYR A 40 9.34 -0.24 -15.62
C TYR A 40 8.55 -0.71 -16.85
N ASP A 41 8.60 -2.00 -17.12
CA ASP A 41 7.86 -2.60 -18.22
C ASP A 41 6.34 -2.61 -17.95
N LEU A 42 5.57 -2.80 -19.02
CA LEU A 42 4.11 -2.84 -18.97
C LEU A 42 3.60 -3.90 -17.98
N ILE A 43 4.29 -5.05 -17.89
CA ILE A 43 3.91 -6.15 -16.98
C ILE A 43 4.03 -5.69 -15.53
N SER A 44 5.15 -5.06 -15.15
CA SER A 44 5.36 -4.54 -13.80
C SER A 44 4.28 -3.52 -13.42
N ARG A 45 3.89 -2.64 -14.36
CA ARG A 45 2.83 -1.66 -14.13
C ARG A 45 1.46 -2.33 -13.88
N ILE A 46 1.12 -3.35 -14.66
CA ILE A 46 -0.13 -4.11 -14.45
C ILE A 46 -0.11 -4.83 -13.10
N VAL A 47 1.01 -5.45 -12.73
CA VAL A 47 1.16 -6.13 -11.44
C VAL A 47 1.03 -5.15 -10.29
N ALA A 48 1.61 -3.95 -10.39
CA ALA A 48 1.45 -2.89 -9.39
C ALA A 48 -0.02 -2.48 -9.20
N ILE A 49 -0.79 -2.35 -10.29
CA ILE A 49 -2.25 -2.08 -10.21
C ILE A 49 -2.97 -3.21 -9.47
N VAL A 50 -2.67 -4.46 -9.80
CA VAL A 50 -3.29 -5.62 -9.13
C VAL A 50 -2.99 -5.58 -7.63
N ILE A 51 -1.73 -5.38 -7.23
CA ILE A 51 -1.35 -5.30 -5.81
C ILE A 51 -2.07 -4.13 -5.13
N ALA A 52 -2.15 -2.96 -5.77
CA ALA A 52 -2.86 -1.80 -5.23
C ALA A 52 -4.35 -2.09 -5.00
N VAL A 53 -5.01 -2.82 -5.92
CA VAL A 53 -6.39 -3.28 -5.75
C VAL A 53 -6.50 -4.25 -4.57
N LEU A 54 -5.56 -5.18 -4.39
CA LEU A 54 -5.55 -6.09 -3.24
C LEU A 54 -5.36 -5.37 -1.91
N ILE A 55 -4.54 -4.31 -1.89
CA ILE A 55 -4.38 -3.43 -0.71
C ILE A 55 -5.70 -2.71 -0.39
N LEU A 56 -6.37 -2.15 -1.41
CA LEU A 56 -7.67 -1.50 -1.19
C LEU A 56 -8.72 -2.51 -0.74
N LEU A 57 -8.70 -3.72 -1.28
CA LEU A 57 -9.60 -4.79 -0.89
C LEU A 57 -9.38 -5.20 0.57
N SER A 58 -8.12 -5.33 1.02
CA SER A 58 -7.84 -5.66 2.42
C SER A 58 -8.34 -4.57 3.38
N ALA A 59 -8.25 -3.29 2.98
CA ALA A 59 -8.79 -2.19 3.79
C ALA A 59 -10.32 -2.10 3.76
N LEU A 60 -10.93 -2.18 2.58
CA LEU A 60 -12.39 -1.98 2.39
C LEU A 60 -13.22 -3.18 2.85
N LYS A 61 -12.66 -4.39 2.75
CA LYS A 61 -13.32 -5.63 3.13
C LYS A 61 -12.33 -6.53 3.92
N PRO A 62 -12.00 -6.12 5.15
CA PRO A 62 -11.06 -6.86 5.97
C PRO A 62 -11.55 -8.29 6.21
N ASP A 63 -10.61 -9.24 6.16
CA ASP A 63 -10.80 -10.67 6.42
C ASP A 63 -11.65 -11.44 5.38
N ASP A 64 -12.06 -10.79 4.28
CA ASP A 64 -12.75 -11.43 3.16
C ASP A 64 -12.41 -10.76 1.82
N PRO A 65 -11.44 -11.24 1.03
CA PRO A 65 -10.65 -12.48 1.20
C PRO A 65 -9.28 -12.27 1.86
N ILE A 66 -8.89 -11.02 2.15
CA ILE A 66 -7.54 -10.66 2.59
C ILE A 66 -7.60 -10.01 3.97
N PRO A 67 -6.83 -10.50 4.96
CA PRO A 67 -6.85 -9.92 6.29
C PRO A 67 -6.17 -8.55 6.31
N PHE A 68 -6.73 -7.64 7.10
CA PHE A 68 -6.16 -6.31 7.31
C PHE A 68 -5.23 -6.33 8.52
N ASN A 69 -3.98 -6.74 8.30
CA ASN A 69 -2.94 -6.74 9.34
C ASN A 69 -1.63 -6.17 8.80
N TRP A 70 -0.74 -5.78 9.71
CA TRP A 70 0.50 -5.12 9.36
C TRP A 70 1.43 -5.99 8.52
N VAL A 71 1.42 -7.32 8.69
CA VAL A 71 2.25 -8.26 7.93
C VAL A 71 1.85 -8.24 6.45
N VAL A 72 0.55 -8.31 6.17
CA VAL A 72 0.03 -8.25 4.80
C VAL A 72 0.35 -6.89 4.16
N LEU A 73 0.12 -5.80 4.88
CA LEU A 73 0.45 -4.46 4.39
C LEU A 73 1.94 -4.30 4.12
N LEU A 74 2.80 -4.87 4.96
CA LEU A 74 4.24 -4.84 4.79
C LEU A 74 4.64 -5.56 3.50
N VAL A 75 4.15 -6.78 3.29
CA VAL A 75 4.42 -7.56 2.08
C VAL A 75 3.95 -6.82 0.84
N PHE A 76 2.72 -6.31 0.83
CA PHE A 76 2.19 -5.58 -0.32
C PHE A 76 2.94 -4.27 -0.58
N SER A 77 3.37 -3.55 0.46
CA SER A 77 4.15 -2.31 0.29
C SER A 77 5.50 -2.56 -0.38
N ILE A 78 6.20 -3.64 0.01
CA ILE A 78 7.47 -4.05 -0.60
C ILE A 78 7.24 -4.43 -2.06
N LEU A 79 6.19 -5.21 -2.34
CA LEU A 79 5.85 -5.59 -3.71
C LEU A 79 5.52 -4.36 -4.57
N LEU A 80 4.75 -3.39 -4.07
CA LEU A 80 4.47 -2.14 -4.80
C LEU A 80 5.75 -1.40 -5.18
N ILE A 81 6.71 -1.28 -4.26
CA ILE A 81 7.99 -0.61 -4.51
C ILE A 81 8.79 -1.36 -5.59
N ILE A 82 8.85 -2.70 -5.49
CA ILE A 82 9.55 -3.54 -6.48
C ILE A 82 8.92 -3.38 -7.87
N PHE A 83 7.59 -3.32 -7.96
CA PHE A 83 6.87 -3.19 -9.23
C PHE A 83 6.66 -1.74 -9.70
N GLY A 84 7.26 -0.77 -9.00
CA GLY A 84 7.40 0.60 -9.49
C GLY A 84 6.31 1.57 -9.08
N SER A 85 5.56 1.27 -8.02
CA SER A 85 4.77 2.27 -7.30
C SER A 85 5.45 2.65 -5.99
N PHE A 86 6.27 3.71 -6.04
CA PHE A 86 7.03 4.18 -4.90
C PHE A 86 6.17 4.98 -3.93
N ALA A 87 5.43 5.97 -4.43
CA ALA A 87 4.69 6.88 -3.57
C ALA A 87 3.60 6.12 -2.80
N GLY A 88 2.83 5.30 -3.52
CA GLY A 88 1.82 4.43 -2.90
C GLY A 88 2.46 3.38 -1.99
N GLY A 89 3.54 2.73 -2.44
CA GLY A 89 4.27 1.74 -1.65
C GLY A 89 4.80 2.28 -0.32
N ILE A 90 5.42 3.46 -0.31
CA ILE A 90 5.95 4.09 0.92
C ILE A 90 4.83 4.43 1.91
N ILE A 91 3.69 4.94 1.44
CA ILE A 91 2.56 5.26 2.32
C ILE A 91 2.01 3.99 2.99
N VAL A 92 1.86 2.90 2.24
CA VAL A 92 1.41 1.61 2.78
C VAL A 92 2.47 1.01 3.70
N LEU A 93 3.76 1.20 3.41
CA LEU A 93 4.86 0.78 4.28
C LEU A 93 4.80 1.49 5.64
N VAL A 94 4.52 2.79 5.67
CA VAL A 94 4.31 3.53 6.92
C VAL A 94 3.13 2.96 7.70
N ALA A 95 2.01 2.64 7.02
CA ALA A 95 0.86 2.00 7.66
C ALA A 95 1.24 0.64 8.29
N ALA A 96 2.03 -0.16 7.59
CA ALA A 96 2.52 -1.44 8.08
C ALA A 96 3.43 -1.28 9.31
N ILE A 97 4.38 -0.34 9.28
CA ILE A 97 5.29 -0.09 10.41
C ILE A 97 4.52 0.39 11.65
N LEU A 98 3.50 1.25 11.48
CA LEU A 98 2.64 1.67 12.59
C LEU A 98 1.91 0.49 13.24
N GLY A 99 1.40 -0.43 12.42
CA GLY A 99 0.76 -1.65 12.93
C GLY A 99 1.72 -2.57 13.68
N LEU A 100 2.95 -2.75 13.16
CA LEU A 100 3.99 -3.52 13.84
C LEU A 100 4.29 -2.95 15.23
N PHE A 101 4.50 -1.65 15.33
CA PHE A 101 4.85 -1.02 16.60
C PHE A 101 3.67 -0.96 17.59
N SER A 102 2.44 -0.90 17.10
CA SER A 102 1.24 -1.03 17.94
C SER A 102 1.06 -2.42 18.53
N GLU A 103 1.50 -3.47 17.83
CA GLU A 103 1.42 -4.85 18.32
C GLU A 103 2.59 -5.20 19.25
N ALA A 104 3.77 -4.66 18.98
CA ALA A 104 4.94 -4.81 19.84
C ALA A 104 4.87 -3.99 21.15
N ASP A 105 3.74 -3.32 21.42
CA ASP A 105 3.50 -2.42 22.57
C ASP A 105 4.61 -1.35 22.76
N VAL A 106 5.19 -0.89 21.65
CA VAL A 106 6.27 0.12 21.63
C VAL A 106 5.72 1.56 21.69
N ILE A 107 4.48 1.78 21.25
CA ILE A 107 3.80 3.08 21.19
C ILE A 107 2.34 3.01 21.65
#